data_AF-A0A2A4K7R5-F1
#
_entry.id   AF-A0A2A4K7R5-F1
#
_cell.length_a   1.000
_cell.length_b   1.000
_cell.length_c   1.000
_cell.angle_alpha   90.00
_cell.angle_beta   90.00
_cell.angle_gamma   90.00
#
_symmetry.space_group_name_H-M   'P 1'
#
loop_
_entity.id
_entity.type
_entity.pdbx_description
1 polymer ?
#
loop_
_entity_poly.entity_id
_entity_poly.type
_entity_poly.pdbx_seq_one_letter_code
_entity_poly.pdbx_strand_id
1 'polypeptide(L)'
;MSKRTGFPTPSGSAGLTYRGLVESMAIPAELHQRPDGRHFASFGGALPIHCCTPEQVEKLSKTTHHYCDIFTEQLLAPLGELVYVRIDENTAEKVFINRSKRVLVVSSDGVLAQWRLAPTFESANLYVAGTPVVNQAGELVSLVTAKRGNHYAVSTFEGEGGYFDTTEPWQTRDIPEGCGVYGDRTFSSRDELRAYVSALPPLGDPPAGAPTPLLYQGATPRLVLVAKNGRQISHQYLHGVVTDNIEYL
;
A
#
# COMPACT_ATOMS: atom_id res chain seq x y z
N MET A 1 -4.90 16.15 -23.86
CA MET A 1 -4.64 16.23 -22.40
C MET A 1 -3.16 16.06 -22.16
N SER A 2 -2.59 16.79 -21.21
CA SER A 2 -1.18 16.64 -20.83
C SER A 2 -0.92 15.23 -20.30
N LYS A 3 -0.03 14.46 -20.93
CA LYS A 3 0.33 13.07 -20.54
C LYS A 3 1.26 13.04 -19.31
N ARG A 4 0.99 13.85 -18.29
CA ARG A 4 1.81 13.97 -17.07
C ARG A 4 1.29 13.04 -15.99
N THR A 5 2.22 12.38 -15.32
CA THR A 5 1.98 11.57 -14.12
C THR A 5 2.62 12.20 -12.88
N GLY A 6 3.61 13.10 -13.07
CA GLY A 6 4.21 13.91 -12.02
C GLY A 6 3.92 15.40 -12.21
N PHE A 7 3.65 16.09 -11.10
CA PHE A 7 3.36 17.53 -11.06
C PHE A 7 4.29 18.22 -10.06
N PRO A 8 4.81 19.42 -10.36
CA PRO A 8 5.56 20.17 -9.38
C PRO A 8 4.65 20.63 -8.24
N THR A 9 5.15 20.62 -7.00
CA THR A 9 4.47 21.28 -5.88
C THR A 9 4.44 22.81 -6.10
N PRO A 10 3.34 23.51 -5.73
CA PRO A 10 3.28 24.95 -5.85
C PRO A 10 4.32 25.60 -4.93
N SER A 11 5.34 26.26 -5.48
CA SER A 11 6.17 27.21 -4.72
C SER A 11 5.82 28.63 -5.15
N GLY A 12 5.64 29.52 -4.18
CA GLY A 12 5.15 30.89 -4.34
C GLY A 12 6.04 31.88 -5.10
N SER A 13 6.75 31.48 -6.14
CA SER A 13 7.29 32.34 -7.21
C SER A 13 8.10 31.51 -8.23
N ALA A 14 7.88 31.81 -9.51
CA ALA A 14 8.60 31.36 -10.72
C ALA A 14 8.47 29.87 -11.15
N GLY A 15 7.47 29.60 -11.99
CA GLY A 15 7.47 28.48 -12.95
C GLY A 15 6.99 27.11 -12.44
N LEU A 16 6.22 26.39 -13.27
CA LEU A 16 5.90 24.98 -13.10
C LEU A 16 7.12 24.11 -13.49
N THR A 17 8.22 24.23 -12.75
CA THR A 17 9.43 23.45 -13.00
C THR A 17 9.41 22.18 -12.16
N TYR A 18 9.57 21.02 -12.79
CA TYR A 18 9.70 19.73 -12.09
C TYR A 18 10.83 19.77 -11.05
N ARG A 19 10.65 19.03 -9.94
CA ARG A 19 11.61 18.96 -8.84
C ARG A 19 12.52 17.73 -8.98
N GLY A 20 13.63 17.76 -8.25
CA GLY A 20 14.58 16.65 -8.19
C GLY A 20 15.52 16.57 -9.38
N LEU A 21 16.20 15.43 -9.52
CA LEU A 21 17.09 15.14 -10.65
C LEU A 21 16.26 14.58 -11.81
N VAL A 22 15.90 15.45 -12.75
CA VAL A 22 15.10 15.08 -13.92
C VAL A 22 16.03 14.70 -15.07
N GLU A 23 15.88 13.48 -15.58
CA GLU A 23 16.64 12.97 -16.73
C GLU A 23 15.71 12.72 -17.93
N SER A 24 16.26 12.78 -19.14
CA SER A 24 15.54 12.39 -20.36
C SER A 24 15.40 10.88 -20.41
N MET A 25 14.19 10.40 -20.15
CA MET A 25 13.85 8.97 -20.17
C MET A 25 12.37 8.83 -20.53
N ALA A 26 12.09 8.19 -21.65
CA ALA A 26 10.73 7.94 -22.09
C ALA A 26 10.18 6.68 -21.43
N ILE A 27 9.15 6.85 -20.59
CA ILE A 27 8.48 5.74 -19.91
C ILE A 27 7.00 5.76 -20.34
N PRO A 28 6.45 4.67 -20.92
CA PRO A 28 5.06 4.64 -21.34
C PRO A 28 4.13 4.64 -20.12
N ALA A 29 2.99 5.32 -20.24
CA ALA A 29 1.89 5.22 -19.28
C ALA A 29 0.58 5.61 -19.97
N GLU A 30 -0.51 4.98 -19.55
CA GLU A 30 -1.87 5.36 -19.94
C GLU A 30 -2.53 6.07 -18.76
N LEU A 31 -3.23 7.17 -19.02
CA LEU A 31 -3.94 7.93 -17.99
C LEU A 31 -5.42 7.61 -18.04
N HIS A 32 -5.97 7.39 -16.85
CA HIS A 32 -7.36 7.01 -16.62
C HIS A 32 -7.98 7.95 -15.59
N GLN A 33 -9.30 7.96 -15.53
CA GLN A 33 -10.05 8.70 -14.53
C GLN A 33 -11.02 7.77 -13.81
N ARG A 34 -11.00 7.81 -12.48
CA ARG A 34 -11.93 7.09 -11.62
C ARG A 34 -13.31 7.76 -11.65
N PRO A 35 -14.38 7.04 -11.26
CA PRO A 35 -15.71 7.64 -11.11
C PRO A 35 -15.77 8.82 -10.12
N ASP A 36 -14.86 8.86 -9.13
CA ASP A 36 -14.74 9.97 -8.17
C ASP A 36 -13.96 11.20 -8.70
N GLY A 37 -13.55 11.16 -9.97
CA GLY A 37 -12.85 12.24 -10.66
C GLY A 37 -11.33 12.24 -10.49
N ARG A 38 -10.76 11.40 -9.60
CA ARG A 38 -9.31 11.28 -9.45
C ARG A 38 -8.68 10.60 -10.65
N HIS A 39 -7.50 11.07 -11.04
CA HIS A 39 -6.73 10.52 -12.15
C HIS A 39 -5.74 9.49 -11.62
N PHE A 40 -5.53 8.42 -12.39
CA PHE A 40 -4.50 7.43 -12.12
C PHE A 40 -3.86 6.99 -13.45
N ALA A 41 -2.74 6.29 -13.36
CA ALA A 41 -2.04 5.75 -14.51
C ALA A 41 -1.99 4.22 -14.50
N SER A 42 -1.73 3.63 -15.66
CA SER A 42 -1.36 2.22 -15.80
C SER A 42 -0.10 2.07 -16.66
N PHE A 43 0.57 0.93 -16.50
CA PHE A 43 1.70 0.51 -17.32
C PHE A 43 1.38 -0.83 -17.99
N GLY A 44 0.95 -0.77 -19.25
CA GLY A 44 0.34 -1.94 -19.89
C GLY A 44 -0.84 -2.45 -19.05
N GLY A 45 -0.81 -3.73 -18.67
CA GLY A 45 -1.82 -4.33 -17.80
C GLY A 45 -1.66 -4.08 -16.30
N ALA A 46 -0.61 -3.36 -15.85
CA ALA A 46 -0.35 -3.14 -14.43
C ALA A 46 -1.05 -1.88 -13.91
N LEU A 47 -1.72 -1.98 -12.76
CA LEU A 47 -2.47 -0.89 -12.11
C LEU A 47 -2.60 -1.08 -10.58
N PRO A 48 -2.75 0.00 -9.79
CA PRO A 48 -2.98 -0.13 -8.36
C PRO A 48 -4.34 -0.75 -8.02
N ILE A 49 -4.39 -1.60 -6.99
CA ILE A 49 -5.64 -2.29 -6.59
C ILE A 49 -6.70 -1.28 -6.14
N HIS A 50 -6.32 -0.29 -5.31
CA HIS A 50 -7.26 0.73 -4.81
C HIS A 50 -7.83 1.68 -5.88
N CYS A 51 -7.30 1.64 -7.11
CA CYS A 51 -7.80 2.41 -8.26
C CYS A 51 -8.84 1.64 -9.10
N CYS A 52 -9.01 0.34 -8.85
CA CYS A 52 -9.89 -0.52 -9.63
C CYS A 52 -11.36 -0.43 -9.19
N THR A 53 -12.28 -0.63 -10.12
CA THR A 53 -13.69 -0.92 -9.79
C THR A 53 -13.83 -2.34 -9.24
N PRO A 54 -14.93 -2.68 -8.53
CA PRO A 54 -15.16 -4.05 -8.05
C PRO A 54 -15.10 -5.10 -9.16
N GLU A 55 -15.60 -4.80 -10.35
CA GLU A 55 -15.57 -5.70 -11.51
C GLU A 55 -14.15 -5.93 -12.03
N GLN A 56 -13.32 -4.88 -12.01
CA GLN A 56 -11.90 -5.00 -12.36
C GLN A 56 -11.16 -5.84 -11.31
N VAL A 57 -11.42 -5.61 -10.02
CA VAL A 57 -10.84 -6.40 -8.92
C VAL A 57 -11.18 -7.88 -9.08
N GLU A 58 -12.44 -8.22 -9.34
CA GLU A 58 -12.88 -9.62 -9.51
C GLU A 58 -12.23 -10.30 -10.72
N LYS A 59 -11.96 -9.55 -11.78
CA LYS A 59 -11.30 -10.08 -12.97
C LYS A 59 -9.80 -10.26 -12.74
N LEU A 60 -9.12 -9.24 -12.21
CA LEU A 60 -7.66 -9.18 -12.13
C LEU A 60 -7.10 -10.06 -10.99
N SER A 61 -7.86 -10.28 -9.91
CA SER A 61 -7.44 -11.16 -8.81
C SER A 61 -7.21 -12.61 -9.24
N LYS A 62 -7.79 -13.03 -10.37
CA LYS A 62 -7.68 -14.39 -10.92
C LYS A 62 -6.38 -14.64 -11.69
N THR A 63 -5.71 -13.59 -12.17
CA THR A 63 -4.50 -13.72 -13.03
C THR A 63 -3.27 -13.00 -12.49
N THR A 64 -3.41 -12.17 -11.45
CA THR A 64 -2.31 -11.34 -10.95
C THR A 64 -1.24 -12.13 -10.20
N HIS A 65 0.00 -11.64 -10.27
CA HIS A 65 0.99 -11.88 -9.23
C HIS A 65 0.66 -11.03 -7.99
N HIS A 66 1.01 -11.53 -6.80
CA HIS A 66 0.63 -10.89 -5.53
C HIS A 66 1.68 -9.88 -5.06
N TYR A 67 1.51 -8.63 -5.50
CA TYR A 67 2.17 -7.46 -4.96
C TYR A 67 1.16 -6.63 -4.19
N CYS A 68 1.56 -6.11 -3.02
CA CYS A 68 0.64 -5.34 -2.20
C CYS A 68 0.22 -4.07 -2.96
N ASP A 69 -1.09 -3.93 -3.17
CA ASP A 69 -1.71 -2.83 -3.90
C ASP A 69 -1.32 -2.68 -5.38
N ILE A 70 -0.81 -3.74 -6.03
CA ILE A 70 -0.52 -3.72 -7.47
C ILE A 70 -1.09 -4.99 -8.13
N PHE A 71 -1.97 -4.80 -9.12
CA PHE A 71 -2.29 -5.84 -10.09
C PHE A 71 -1.26 -5.85 -11.22
N THR A 72 -0.78 -7.03 -11.58
CA THR A 72 0.11 -7.26 -12.73
C THR A 72 0.14 -8.75 -13.11
N GLU A 73 0.07 -9.06 -14.40
CA GLU A 73 0.23 -10.44 -14.91
C GLU A 73 1.70 -10.81 -15.13
N GLN A 74 2.62 -9.88 -14.90
CA GLN A 74 4.06 -10.09 -15.05
C GLN A 74 4.78 -9.86 -13.72
N LEU A 75 5.83 -10.63 -13.48
CA LEU A 75 6.76 -10.35 -12.38
C LEU A 75 7.46 -9.01 -12.63
N LEU A 76 7.45 -8.15 -11.63
CA LEU A 76 8.17 -6.89 -11.63
C LEU A 76 9.68 -7.12 -11.50
N ALA A 77 10.46 -6.26 -12.15
CA ALA A 77 11.92 -6.29 -12.09
C ALA A 77 12.42 -6.06 -10.65
N PRO A 78 13.60 -6.61 -10.28
CA PRO A 78 14.17 -6.43 -8.96
C PRO A 78 14.42 -4.96 -8.60
N LEU A 79 14.24 -4.62 -7.32
CA LEU A 79 14.48 -3.28 -6.81
C LEU A 79 15.99 -3.02 -6.62
N GLY A 80 16.55 -2.08 -7.38
CA GLY A 80 17.94 -1.63 -7.26
C GLY A 80 18.16 -0.62 -6.12
N GLU A 81 19.26 0.13 -6.21
CA GLU A 81 19.57 1.24 -5.29
C GLU A 81 18.84 2.54 -5.65
N LEU A 82 18.55 2.74 -6.94
CA LEU A 82 17.86 3.90 -7.48
C LEU A 82 16.84 3.46 -8.53
N VAL A 83 15.86 4.31 -8.79
CA VAL A 83 14.81 4.12 -9.78
C VAL A 83 14.51 5.44 -10.50
N TYR A 84 13.78 5.31 -11.60
CA TYR A 84 13.25 6.41 -12.39
C TYR A 84 11.73 6.43 -12.27
N VAL A 85 11.17 7.55 -11.81
CA VAL A 85 9.72 7.75 -11.65
C VAL A 85 9.23 8.65 -12.76
N ARG A 86 8.26 8.16 -13.56
CA ARG A 86 7.78 8.88 -14.72
C ARG A 86 7.15 10.22 -14.33
N ILE A 87 7.61 11.31 -14.96
CA ILE A 87 6.97 12.63 -14.84
C ILE A 87 6.05 12.88 -16.03
N ASP A 88 6.59 12.76 -17.25
CA ASP A 88 5.85 12.91 -18.50
C ASP A 88 6.33 11.91 -19.56
N GLU A 89 6.02 12.18 -20.83
CA GLU A 89 6.35 11.28 -21.94
C GLU A 89 7.85 11.17 -22.25
N ASN A 90 8.65 12.18 -21.87
CA ASN A 90 10.07 12.25 -22.23
C ASN A 90 11.00 12.34 -21.02
N THR A 91 10.46 12.51 -19.82
CA THR A 91 11.25 12.77 -18.61
C THR A 91 10.81 11.95 -17.41
N ALA A 92 11.78 11.62 -16.57
CA ALA A 92 11.59 10.92 -15.31
C ALA A 92 12.46 11.53 -14.21
N GLU A 93 12.00 11.46 -12.96
CA GLU A 93 12.80 11.82 -11.80
C GLU A 93 13.65 10.61 -11.39
N LYS A 94 14.95 10.82 -11.24
CA LYS A 94 15.87 9.84 -10.67
C LYS A 94 15.91 10.00 -9.15
N VAL A 95 15.58 8.93 -8.44
CA VAL A 95 15.47 8.92 -6.98
C VAL A 95 16.17 7.71 -6.38
N PHE A 96 16.74 7.87 -5.19
CA PHE A 96 17.28 6.77 -4.41
C PHE A 96 16.18 6.05 -3.63
N ILE A 97 16.34 4.73 -3.48
CA ILE A 97 15.50 3.91 -2.64
C ILE A 97 16.01 3.94 -1.20
N ASN A 98 15.15 4.36 -0.28
CA ASN A 98 15.38 4.33 1.15
C ASN A 98 14.73 3.09 1.77
N ARG A 99 15.55 2.11 2.13
CA ARG A 99 15.13 0.86 2.80
C ARG A 99 14.96 0.99 4.31
N SER A 100 15.47 2.08 4.89
CA SER A 100 15.41 2.37 6.32
C SER A 100 14.11 3.08 6.71
N LYS A 101 13.57 3.92 5.81
CA LYS A 101 12.27 4.56 6.00
C LYS A 101 11.20 3.78 5.25
N ARG A 102 10.39 3.02 5.99
CA ARG A 102 9.35 2.15 5.44
C ARG A 102 7.95 2.69 5.71
N VAL A 103 7.06 2.46 4.75
CA VAL A 103 5.62 2.75 4.86
C VAL A 103 4.87 1.43 4.78
N LEU A 104 3.92 1.22 5.69
CA LEU A 104 3.01 0.09 5.63
C LEU A 104 1.98 0.35 4.54
N VAL A 105 1.93 -0.55 3.54
CA VAL A 105 0.86 -0.63 2.55
C VAL A 105 0.01 -1.85 2.89
N VAL A 106 -1.30 -1.71 2.78
CA VAL A 106 -2.28 -2.79 2.90
C VAL A 106 -3.22 -2.74 1.69
N SER A 107 -3.67 -3.90 1.23
CA SER A 107 -4.62 -3.98 0.11
C SER A 107 -5.47 -5.23 0.22
N SER A 108 -6.61 -5.25 -0.45
CA SER A 108 -7.43 -6.44 -0.62
C SER A 108 -7.96 -6.50 -2.05
N ASP A 109 -7.80 -7.66 -2.69
CA ASP A 109 -8.32 -7.95 -4.02
C ASP A 109 -9.56 -8.87 -3.98
N GLY A 110 -10.15 -9.04 -2.79
CA GLY A 110 -11.28 -9.95 -2.56
C GLY A 110 -10.89 -11.42 -2.46
N VAL A 111 -9.61 -11.77 -2.59
CA VAL A 111 -9.07 -13.12 -2.36
C VAL A 111 -8.03 -13.08 -1.25
N LEU A 112 -7.09 -12.15 -1.34
CA LEU A 112 -6.01 -11.94 -0.39
C LEU A 112 -6.05 -10.54 0.21
N ALA A 113 -5.96 -10.46 1.53
CA ALA A 113 -5.67 -9.23 2.25
C ALA A 113 -4.15 -9.10 2.46
N GLN A 114 -3.50 -8.39 1.55
CA GLN A 114 -2.04 -8.25 1.50
C GLN A 114 -1.55 -7.08 2.36
N TRP A 115 -0.32 -7.20 2.86
CA TRP A 115 0.39 -6.13 3.57
C TRP A 115 1.89 -6.16 3.25
N ARG A 116 2.52 -4.98 3.25
CA ARG A 116 3.96 -4.83 2.95
C ARG A 116 4.56 -3.65 3.71
N LEU A 117 5.73 -3.86 4.33
CA LEU A 117 6.56 -2.79 4.86
C LEU A 117 7.44 -2.26 3.73
N ALA A 118 6.84 -1.47 2.85
CA ALA A 118 7.46 -1.05 1.61
C ALA A 118 8.61 -0.06 1.86
N PRO A 119 9.77 -0.22 1.21
CA PRO A 119 10.76 0.85 1.15
C PRO A 119 10.17 2.08 0.47
N THR A 120 10.84 3.22 0.60
CA THR A 120 10.33 4.48 0.06
C THR A 120 11.32 5.15 -0.88
N PHE A 121 10.83 6.02 -1.75
CA PHE A 121 11.63 7.13 -2.28
C PHE A 121 11.03 8.45 -1.79
N GLU A 122 11.85 9.50 -1.72
CA GLU A 122 11.40 10.84 -1.36
C GLU A 122 11.34 11.73 -2.61
N SER A 123 10.23 12.42 -2.81
CA SER A 123 10.09 13.41 -3.89
C SER A 123 9.19 14.57 -3.50
N ALA A 124 9.56 15.76 -3.96
CA ALA A 124 8.76 16.97 -3.86
C ALA A 124 7.80 17.16 -5.06
N ASN A 125 7.83 16.26 -6.04
CA ASN A 125 6.78 16.17 -7.05
C ASN A 125 5.55 15.45 -6.47
N LEU A 126 4.38 15.78 -7.00
CA LEU A 126 3.11 15.10 -6.73
C LEU A 126 2.86 14.11 -7.85
N TYR A 127 2.92 12.82 -7.53
CA TYR A 127 2.63 11.74 -8.46
C TYR A 127 1.18 11.27 -8.33
N VAL A 128 0.57 10.89 -9.45
CA VAL A 128 -0.72 10.18 -9.44
C VAL A 128 -0.51 8.70 -9.10
N ALA A 129 -1.53 8.06 -8.54
CA ALA A 129 -1.53 6.60 -8.38
C ALA A 129 -1.26 5.91 -9.72
N GLY A 130 -0.50 4.82 -9.69
CA GLY A 130 -0.16 4.04 -10.89
C GLY A 130 0.98 4.64 -11.73
N THR A 131 1.60 5.74 -11.29
CA THR A 131 2.78 6.28 -11.97
C THR A 131 3.87 5.21 -12.06
N PRO A 132 4.41 4.90 -13.25
CA PRO A 132 5.44 3.87 -13.40
C PRO A 132 6.75 4.23 -12.68
N VAL A 133 7.31 3.23 -11.98
CA VAL A 133 8.64 3.26 -11.37
C VAL A 133 9.49 2.19 -12.03
N VAL A 134 10.54 2.61 -12.75
CA VAL A 134 11.37 1.71 -13.57
C VAL A 134 12.83 1.71 -13.11
N ASN A 135 13.57 0.66 -13.44
CA ASN A 135 15.02 0.63 -13.27
C ASN A 135 15.74 1.37 -14.41
N GLN A 136 17.08 1.38 -14.40
CA GLN A 136 17.88 2.03 -15.44
C GLN A 136 17.70 1.42 -16.84
N ALA A 137 17.32 0.14 -16.93
CA ALA A 137 17.01 -0.52 -18.20
C ALA A 137 15.60 -0.21 -18.72
N GLY A 138 14.79 0.54 -17.96
CA GLY A 138 13.40 0.86 -18.30
C GLY A 138 12.40 -0.26 -17.97
N GLU A 139 12.82 -1.29 -17.23
CA GLU A 139 11.95 -2.37 -16.78
C GLU A 139 11.12 -1.93 -15.57
N LEU A 140 9.85 -2.34 -15.54
CA LEU A 140 8.93 -1.96 -14.47
C LEU A 140 9.32 -2.63 -13.14
N VAL A 141 9.62 -1.81 -12.13
CA VAL A 141 9.98 -2.26 -10.77
C VAL A 141 8.80 -2.16 -9.81
N SER A 142 7.98 -1.11 -9.94
CA SER A 142 6.79 -0.85 -9.12
C SER A 142 5.89 0.15 -9.83
N LEU A 143 4.71 0.37 -9.25
CA LEU A 143 3.89 1.55 -9.48
C LEU A 143 3.88 2.41 -8.22
N VAL A 144 3.64 3.71 -8.36
CA VAL A 144 3.30 4.59 -7.24
C VAL A 144 1.93 4.18 -6.70
N THR A 145 1.84 3.86 -5.41
CA THR A 145 0.60 3.41 -4.75
C THR A 145 0.13 4.41 -3.71
N ALA A 146 0.87 4.47 -2.59
CA ALA A 146 0.56 5.30 -1.44
C ALA A 146 1.78 6.10 -1.00
N LYS A 147 1.54 7.14 -0.18
CA LYS A 147 2.62 7.97 0.38
C LYS A 147 2.33 8.43 1.80
N ARG A 148 3.37 8.91 2.49
CA ARG A 148 3.26 9.78 3.67
C ARG A 148 4.11 11.01 3.50
N GLY A 149 3.47 12.17 3.44
CA GLY A 149 4.15 13.42 3.10
C GLY A 149 4.79 13.32 1.71
N ASN A 150 6.13 13.38 1.67
CA ASN A 150 6.93 13.27 0.45
C ASN A 150 7.50 11.86 0.21
N HIS A 151 7.21 10.90 1.09
CA HIS A 151 7.73 9.53 1.00
C HIS A 151 6.73 8.61 0.33
N TYR A 152 7.02 8.20 -0.90
CA TYR A 152 6.21 7.31 -1.70
C TYR A 152 6.63 5.86 -1.46
N ALA A 153 5.66 4.98 -1.22
CA ALA A 153 5.91 3.56 -1.04
C ALA A 153 6.28 2.90 -2.38
N VAL A 154 7.25 1.99 -2.35
CA VAL A 154 7.66 1.16 -3.49
C VAL A 154 7.28 -0.27 -3.18
N SER A 155 6.11 -0.70 -3.66
CA SER A 155 5.61 -2.05 -3.40
C SER A 155 6.36 -3.06 -4.28
N THR A 156 7.05 -3.99 -3.63
CA THR A 156 7.90 -5.00 -4.29
C THR A 156 7.90 -6.28 -3.45
N PHE A 157 8.63 -7.31 -3.90
CA PHE A 157 8.84 -8.53 -3.13
C PHE A 157 9.86 -8.38 -1.98
N GLU A 158 10.77 -7.42 -2.08
CA GLU A 158 11.76 -7.15 -1.03
C GLU A 158 11.08 -6.67 0.27
N GLY A 159 11.64 -7.08 1.41
CA GLY A 159 11.25 -6.60 2.73
C GLY A 159 10.16 -7.43 3.39
N GLU A 160 9.81 -7.05 4.62
CA GLU A 160 8.78 -7.74 5.39
C GLU A 160 7.40 -7.49 4.78
N GLY A 161 6.62 -8.55 4.64
CA GLY A 161 5.27 -8.50 4.07
C GLY A 161 4.65 -9.88 4.06
N GLY A 162 3.35 -9.93 3.78
CA GLY A 162 2.59 -11.16 3.73
C GLY A 162 1.16 -10.90 3.28
N TYR A 163 0.32 -11.90 3.45
CA TYR A 163 -1.10 -11.79 3.13
C TYR A 163 -1.91 -12.75 4.01
N PHE A 164 -3.19 -12.42 4.17
CA PHE A 164 -4.20 -13.31 4.74
C PHE A 164 -5.12 -13.79 3.62
N ASP A 165 -5.41 -15.08 3.58
CA ASP A 165 -6.42 -15.67 2.70
C ASP A 165 -7.81 -15.34 3.25
N THR A 166 -8.45 -14.32 2.67
CA THR A 166 -9.75 -13.82 3.11
C THR A 166 -10.36 -12.89 2.07
N THR A 167 -11.68 -12.99 1.93
CA THR A 167 -12.49 -12.10 1.10
C THR A 167 -12.83 -10.78 1.80
N GLU A 168 -12.51 -10.64 3.10
CA GLU A 168 -12.82 -9.45 3.88
C GLU A 168 -11.80 -8.33 3.61
N PRO A 169 -12.25 -7.07 3.49
CA PRO A 169 -11.34 -5.93 3.38
C PRO A 169 -10.64 -5.65 4.72
N TRP A 170 -9.52 -4.93 4.65
CA TRP A 170 -8.84 -4.41 5.83
C TRP A 170 -9.72 -3.45 6.63
N GLN A 171 -9.70 -3.60 7.95
CA GLN A 171 -10.25 -2.63 8.89
C GLN A 171 -9.11 -1.94 9.64
N THR A 172 -9.08 -0.61 9.60
CA THR A 172 -8.10 0.18 10.35
C THR A 172 -8.71 0.68 11.65
N ARG A 173 -7.97 0.56 12.76
CA ARG A 173 -8.38 1.01 14.09
C ARG A 173 -7.22 1.69 14.81
N ASP A 174 -7.52 2.60 15.71
CA ASP A 174 -6.52 3.23 16.58
C ASP A 174 -6.38 2.46 17.89
N ILE A 175 -5.17 2.47 18.45
CA ILE A 175 -4.89 2.00 19.82
C ILE A 175 -4.92 3.22 20.74
N PRO A 176 -5.92 3.33 21.64
CA PRO A 176 -5.90 4.36 22.67
C PRO A 176 -4.68 4.21 23.58
N GLU A 177 -4.19 5.33 24.12
CA GLU A 177 -3.01 5.34 24.98
C GLU A 177 -3.18 4.39 26.19
N GLY A 178 -2.14 3.63 26.50
CA GLY A 178 -2.12 2.68 27.61
C GLY A 178 -2.94 1.39 27.41
N CYS A 179 -3.67 1.24 26.31
CA CYS A 179 -4.55 0.08 26.11
C CYS A 179 -3.83 -1.16 25.53
N GLY A 180 -4.29 -2.34 25.97
CA GLY A 180 -3.99 -3.63 25.33
C GLY A 180 -4.89 -3.87 24.11
N VAL A 181 -4.46 -4.74 23.19
CA VAL A 181 -5.24 -5.11 21.99
C VAL A 181 -5.39 -6.63 21.94
N TYR A 182 -6.58 -7.11 21.62
CA TYR A 182 -6.83 -8.51 21.27
C TYR A 182 -7.98 -8.61 20.27
N GLY A 183 -7.77 -9.34 19.18
CA GLY A 183 -8.77 -9.47 18.12
C GLY A 183 -9.16 -8.10 17.57
N ASP A 184 -10.46 -7.79 17.61
CA ASP A 184 -11.02 -6.51 17.18
C ASP A 184 -11.24 -5.52 18.35
N ARG A 185 -10.72 -5.78 19.55
CA ARG A 185 -10.97 -4.94 20.74
C ARG A 185 -9.72 -4.40 21.40
N THR A 186 -9.91 -3.31 22.12
CA THR A 186 -8.92 -2.70 23.02
C THR A 186 -9.39 -2.79 24.47
N PHE A 187 -8.46 -2.90 25.41
CA PHE A 187 -8.73 -3.13 26.83
C PHE A 187 -7.91 -2.19 27.69
N SER A 188 -8.51 -1.66 28.77
CA SER A 188 -7.85 -0.75 29.69
C SER A 188 -6.87 -1.46 30.61
N SER A 189 -7.08 -2.76 30.85
CA SER A 189 -6.22 -3.60 31.68
C SER A 189 -6.03 -5.00 31.10
N ARG A 190 -4.95 -5.67 31.55
CA ARG A 190 -4.66 -7.05 31.17
C ARG A 190 -5.68 -8.04 31.72
N ASP A 191 -6.26 -7.76 32.88
CA ASP A 191 -7.22 -8.66 33.52
C ASP A 191 -8.57 -8.64 32.79
N GLU A 192 -9.04 -7.47 32.35
CA GLU A 192 -10.22 -7.35 31.48
C GLU A 192 -10.04 -8.13 30.17
N LEU A 193 -8.86 -8.01 29.55
CA LEU A 193 -8.52 -8.77 28.34
C LEU A 193 -8.60 -10.28 28.60
N ARG A 194 -7.99 -10.77 29.68
CA ARG A 194 -8.01 -12.20 30.03
C ARG A 194 -9.42 -12.71 30.29
N ALA A 195 -10.24 -11.92 30.98
CA ALA A 195 -11.64 -12.25 31.23
C ALA A 195 -12.42 -12.35 29.92
N TYR A 196 -12.25 -11.38 29.01
CA TYR A 196 -12.87 -11.39 27.69
C TYR A 196 -12.48 -12.63 26.88
N VAL A 197 -11.18 -12.93 26.78
CA VAL A 197 -10.67 -14.09 26.04
C VAL A 197 -11.18 -15.41 26.62
N SER A 198 -11.35 -15.49 27.94
CA SER A 198 -11.86 -16.70 28.59
C SER A 198 -13.35 -16.92 28.35
N ALA A 199 -14.11 -15.85 28.08
CA ALA A 199 -15.54 -15.91 27.77
C ALA A 199 -15.83 -16.19 26.29
N LEU A 200 -14.85 -16.01 25.39
CA LEU A 200 -15.01 -16.28 23.97
C LEU A 200 -15.10 -17.79 23.70
N PRO A 201 -15.96 -18.22 22.76
CA PRO A 201 -15.98 -19.60 22.31
C PRO A 201 -14.61 -20.01 21.70
N PRO A 202 -14.32 -21.32 21.61
CA PRO A 202 -13.13 -21.80 20.91
C PRO A 202 -13.05 -21.28 19.48
N LEU A 203 -11.83 -21.24 18.95
CA LEU A 203 -11.64 -20.94 17.53
C LEU A 203 -12.34 -22.02 16.70
N GLY A 204 -13.24 -21.64 15.80
CA GLY A 204 -13.94 -22.60 14.93
C GLY A 204 -15.31 -23.09 15.41
N ASP A 205 -15.84 -22.60 16.54
CA ASP A 205 -17.14 -23.08 17.07
C ASP A 205 -18.22 -21.98 17.30
N PRO A 206 -19.17 -21.79 16.36
CA PRO A 206 -18.99 -21.96 14.93
C PRO A 206 -18.92 -20.56 14.28
N PRO A 207 -17.76 -19.94 14.08
CA PRO A 207 -17.68 -18.79 13.19
C PRO A 207 -17.67 -19.29 11.74
N ALA A 208 -18.84 -19.28 11.10
CA ALA A 208 -18.96 -19.34 9.65
C ALA A 208 -18.60 -17.98 9.05
N GLY A 209 -17.75 -17.95 8.03
CA GLY A 209 -17.36 -16.74 7.30
C GLY A 209 -15.86 -16.48 7.31
N ALA A 210 -15.41 -15.63 6.39
CA ALA A 210 -14.00 -15.32 6.20
C ALA A 210 -13.44 -14.46 7.36
N PRO A 211 -12.18 -14.67 7.78
CA PRO A 211 -11.58 -13.93 8.89
C PRO A 211 -11.35 -12.46 8.52
N THR A 212 -11.48 -11.55 9.47
CA THR A 212 -11.32 -10.11 9.22
C THR A 212 -9.87 -9.67 9.51
N PRO A 213 -9.17 -9.07 8.53
CA PRO A 213 -7.85 -8.49 8.72
C PRO A 213 -7.95 -7.08 9.30
N LEU A 214 -7.14 -6.80 10.32
CA LEU A 214 -7.15 -5.56 11.08
C LEU A 214 -5.76 -4.94 11.12
N LEU A 215 -5.68 -3.65 10.82
CA LEU A 215 -4.53 -2.80 11.07
C LEU A 215 -4.81 -1.93 12.29
N TYR A 216 -4.07 -2.16 13.37
CA TYR A 216 -4.05 -1.25 14.51
C TYR A 216 -2.94 -0.23 14.36
N GLN A 217 -3.31 1.06 14.37
CA GLN A 217 -2.41 2.21 14.35
C GLN A 217 -2.17 2.74 15.77
N GLY A 218 -1.04 3.42 15.98
CA GLY A 218 -0.66 4.01 17.26
C GLY A 218 0.82 3.80 17.57
N ALA A 219 1.22 3.98 18.83
CA ALA A 219 2.62 3.85 19.25
C ALA A 219 3.20 2.43 19.08
N THR A 220 2.34 1.41 19.11
CA THR A 220 2.74 0.00 18.92
C THR A 220 1.83 -0.65 17.87
N PRO A 221 2.04 -0.32 16.58
CA PRO A 221 1.13 -0.75 15.52
C PRO A 221 1.16 -2.26 15.32
N ARG A 222 0.02 -2.84 14.91
CA ARG A 222 -0.15 -4.30 14.87
C ARG A 222 -0.99 -4.74 13.68
N LEU A 223 -0.68 -5.91 13.14
CA LEU A 223 -1.57 -6.64 12.24
C LEU A 223 -2.25 -7.75 13.02
N VAL A 224 -3.56 -7.83 12.91
CA VAL A 224 -4.37 -8.83 13.59
C VAL A 224 -5.29 -9.50 12.58
N LEU A 225 -5.39 -10.82 12.64
CA LEU A 225 -6.43 -11.57 11.93
C LEU A 225 -7.40 -12.11 12.98
N VAL A 226 -8.69 -11.81 12.83
CA VAL A 226 -9.73 -12.21 13.78
C VAL A 226 -10.81 -13.06 13.10
N ALA A 227 -11.22 -14.14 13.76
CA ALA A 227 -12.37 -14.93 13.34
C ALA A 227 -13.68 -14.16 13.60
N LYS A 228 -14.78 -14.54 12.93
CA LYS A 228 -16.09 -13.88 13.10
C LYS A 228 -16.65 -13.93 14.53
N ASN A 229 -16.20 -14.88 15.36
CA ASN A 229 -16.58 -14.96 16.76
C ASN A 229 -15.73 -14.05 17.69
N GLY A 230 -14.88 -13.17 17.13
CA GLY A 230 -13.99 -12.28 17.89
C GLY A 230 -12.71 -12.94 18.39
N ARG A 231 -12.51 -14.24 18.13
CA ARG A 231 -11.27 -14.94 18.53
C ARG A 231 -10.12 -14.56 17.60
N GLN A 232 -9.00 -14.17 18.18
CA GLN A 232 -7.80 -13.85 17.45
C GLN A 232 -7.16 -15.11 16.84
N ILE A 233 -6.82 -15.04 15.55
CA ILE A 233 -6.09 -16.07 14.80
C ILE A 233 -4.60 -15.74 14.80
N SER A 234 -4.25 -14.48 14.51
CA SER A 234 -2.87 -14.00 14.47
C SER A 234 -2.75 -12.60 15.06
N HIS A 235 -1.57 -12.28 15.58
CA HIS A 235 -1.24 -10.97 16.14
C HIS A 235 0.24 -10.71 15.94
N GLN A 236 0.56 -9.67 15.17
CA GLN A 236 1.93 -9.35 14.79
C GLN A 236 2.22 -7.91 15.21
N TYR A 237 3.27 -7.73 16.00
CA TYR A 237 3.79 -6.40 16.33
C TYR A 237 4.62 -5.89 15.16
N LEU A 238 4.31 -4.68 14.70
CA LEU A 238 5.08 -4.01 13.67
C LEU A 238 6.12 -3.10 14.30
N HIS A 239 7.35 -3.15 13.77
CA HIS A 239 8.47 -2.34 14.23
C HIS A 239 9.16 -1.67 13.04
N GLY A 240 9.75 -0.49 13.26
CA GLY A 240 10.54 0.22 12.25
C GLY A 240 9.76 0.64 10.99
N VAL A 241 8.44 0.72 11.07
CA VAL A 241 7.56 1.08 9.96
C VAL A 241 6.59 2.18 10.35
N VAL A 242 6.27 3.01 9.37
CA VAL A 242 5.26 4.04 9.49
C VAL A 242 3.90 3.49 9.10
N THR A 243 2.91 3.68 9.97
CA THR A 243 1.55 3.15 9.75
C THR A 243 0.46 4.22 9.74
N ASP A 244 0.76 5.45 10.15
CA ASP A 244 -0.19 6.56 10.27
C ASP A 244 -0.10 7.53 9.09
N ASN A 245 -1.20 8.23 8.79
CA ASN A 245 -1.26 9.27 7.77
C ASN A 245 -0.77 8.81 6.38
N ILE A 246 -1.08 7.56 6.02
CA ILE A 246 -0.78 6.99 4.71
C ILE A 246 -1.92 7.35 3.75
N GLU A 247 -1.58 8.03 2.67
CA GLU A 247 -2.49 8.48 1.62
C GLU A 247 -2.37 7.54 0.42
N TYR A 248 -3.47 6.84 0.07
CA TYR A 248 -3.61 6.12 -1.20
C TYR A 248 -4.10 7.10 -2.27
N LEU A 249 -3.31 7.25 -3.34
CA LEU A 249 -3.38 8.38 -4.26
C LEU A 249 -4.55 8.31 -5.27
#